data_AF-A0A380LJT9-F1
#
_entry.id   AF-A0A380LJT9-F1
#
_cell.length_a   1.000
_cell.length_b   1.000
_cell.length_c   1.000
_cell.angle_alpha   90.00
_cell.angle_beta   90.00
_cell.angle_gamma   90.00
#
_symmetry.space_group_name_H-M   'P 1'
#
loop_
_entity.id
_entity.type
_entity.pdbx_description
1 polymer ?
#
loop_
_entity_poly.entity_id
_entity_poly.type
_entity_poly.pdbx_seq_one_letter_code
_entity_poly.pdbx_strand_id
1 'polypeptide(L)'
;MSVNGDWICIINELFFSLHPIKIRFGVGVGNITTQIQTMNVQEMDGPAFHLARKAIKLLTKEKQKYRGNINYFKIYTHDQLKTEIMNNTLSLLSILYSSYTSRQVEILHAYMNHEMN
;
A
#
# COMPACT_ATOMS: atom_id res chain seq x y z
N MET A 1 3.36 8.20 20.87
CA MET A 1 3.46 8.61 19.45
C MET A 1 2.30 7.98 18.72
N SER A 2 1.21 8.73 18.55
CA SER A 2 0.09 8.30 17.70
C SER A 2 0.59 8.31 16.26
N VAL A 3 0.62 7.14 15.62
CA VAL A 3 0.76 7.06 14.17
C VAL A 3 -0.58 7.52 13.62
N ASN A 4 -0.76 8.83 13.48
CA ASN A 4 -1.92 9.38 12.79
C ASN A 4 -1.93 8.78 11.37
N GLY A 5 -3.13 8.49 10.84
CA GLY A 5 -3.36 7.73 9.61
C GLY A 5 -2.81 8.33 8.31
N ASP A 6 -1.80 9.18 8.37
CA ASP A 6 -1.29 9.99 7.25
C ASP A 6 -0.82 9.13 6.06
N TRP A 7 -0.28 7.93 6.34
CA TRP A 7 0.19 7.03 5.28
C TRP A 7 -0.96 6.41 4.48
N ILE A 8 -2.14 6.18 5.08
CA ILE A 8 -3.29 5.66 4.33
C ILE A 8 -3.87 6.74 3.42
N CYS A 9 -3.79 8.01 3.83
CA CYS A 9 -4.16 9.15 2.98
C CYS A 9 -3.28 9.22 1.73
N ILE A 10 -1.96 9.07 1.86
CA ILE A 10 -1.04 9.02 0.72
C ILE A 10 -1.41 7.88 -0.24
N ILE A 11 -1.71 6.70 0.30
CA ILE A 11 -2.11 5.55 -0.53
C ILE A 11 -3.42 5.81 -1.26
N ASN A 12 -4.42 6.36 -0.57
CA ASN A 12 -5.71 6.67 -1.18
C ASN A 12 -5.57 7.72 -2.27
N GLU A 13 -4.82 8.80 -2.01
CA GLU A 13 -4.52 9.83 -3.00
C GLU A 13 -3.87 9.23 -4.26
N LEU A 14 -2.82 8.43 -4.09
CA LEU A 14 -2.18 7.75 -5.21
C LEU A 14 -3.13 6.78 -5.93
N PHE A 15 -4.01 6.10 -5.21
CA PHE A 15 -4.97 5.17 -5.80
C PHE A 15 -6.02 5.89 -6.66
N PHE A 16 -6.61 6.97 -6.14
CA PHE A 16 -7.65 7.74 -6.84
C PHE A 16 -7.06 8.53 -8.01
N SER A 17 -5.94 9.24 -7.80
CA SER A 17 -5.30 10.07 -8.82
C SER A 17 -4.72 9.27 -9.98
N LEU A 18 -4.46 7.97 -9.81
CA LEU A 18 -3.91 7.11 -10.85
C LEU A 18 -4.96 6.18 -11.47
N HIS A 19 -6.23 6.23 -11.06
CA HIS A 19 -7.30 5.45 -11.69
C HIS A 19 -7.42 5.79 -13.20
N PRO A 20 -7.58 4.81 -14.11
CA PRO A 20 -7.84 3.37 -13.90
C PRO A 20 -6.59 2.48 -13.81
N ILE A 21 -5.38 3.06 -13.69
CA ILE A 21 -4.13 2.31 -13.57
C ILE A 21 -4.09 1.60 -12.22
N LYS A 22 -4.00 0.26 -12.26
CA LYS A 22 -3.93 -0.57 -11.06
C LYS A 22 -2.50 -0.64 -10.53
N ILE A 23 -2.25 0.01 -9.41
CA ILE A 23 -0.95 0.05 -8.73
C ILE A 23 -0.96 -0.88 -7.52
N ARG A 24 0.22 -1.40 -7.17
CA ARG A 24 0.41 -2.23 -5.98
C ARG A 24 1.43 -1.62 -5.05
N PHE A 25 1.14 -1.69 -3.76
CA PHE A 25 1.95 -1.09 -2.71
C PHE A 25 2.47 -2.18 -1.77
N GLY A 26 3.79 -2.25 -1.63
CA GLY A 26 4.42 -3.02 -0.58
C GLY A 26 4.95 -2.09 0.51
N VAL A 27 4.45 -2.27 1.73
CA VAL A 27 4.79 -1.44 2.88
C VAL A 27 5.65 -2.25 3.85
N GLY A 28 6.72 -1.64 4.36
CA GLY A 28 7.58 -2.23 5.37
C GLY A 28 7.67 -1.32 6.58
N VAL A 29 7.36 -1.83 7.76
CA VAL A 29 7.42 -1.08 9.01
C VAL A 29 8.64 -1.51 9.80
N GLY A 30 9.53 -0.56 10.07
CA GLY A 30 10.76 -0.74 10.83
C GLY A 30 11.65 0.48 10.70
N ASN A 31 12.92 0.31 11.04
CA ASN A 31 13.92 1.36 10.91
C ASN A 31 14.52 1.35 9.50
N ILE A 32 14.88 2.53 9.00
CA ILE A 32 15.84 2.72 7.93
C ILE A 32 17.18 3.02 8.61
N THR A 33 18.22 2.27 8.28
CA THR A 33 19.53 2.34 8.95
C THR A 33 20.52 3.24 8.23
N THR A 34 20.20 3.64 6.99
CA THR A 34 20.95 4.64 6.22
C THR A 34 20.16 5.95 6.11
N GLN A 35 20.79 6.99 5.56
CA GLN A 35 20.08 8.22 5.23
C GLN A 35 19.02 7.95 4.16
N ILE A 36 17.89 8.66 4.25
CA ILE A 36 16.83 8.58 3.25
C ILE A 36 17.34 9.29 1.99
N GLN A 37 17.61 8.52 0.94
CA GLN A 37 18.07 9.01 -0.36
C GLN A 37 16.91 8.99 -1.36
N THR A 38 16.51 10.16 -1.87
CA THR A 38 15.38 10.29 -2.80
C THR A 38 15.74 9.92 -4.24
N MET A 39 17.03 10.04 -4.60
CA MET A 39 17.52 9.85 -5.98
C MET A 39 18.07 8.44 -6.23
N ASN A 40 18.64 7.80 -5.19
CA ASN A 40 19.20 6.45 -5.32
C ASN A 40 18.68 5.50 -4.23
N VAL A 41 17.64 4.77 -4.59
CA VAL A 41 16.99 3.79 -3.70
C VAL A 41 17.91 2.61 -3.35
N GLN A 42 19.00 2.37 -4.09
CA GLN A 42 19.94 1.28 -3.79
C GLN A 42 20.82 1.57 -2.56
N GLU A 43 20.98 2.84 -2.19
CA GLU A 43 21.73 3.27 -1.00
C GLU A 43 20.87 3.27 0.27
N MET A 44 19.55 3.05 0.12
CA MET A 44 18.65 2.87 1.24
C MET A 44 18.76 1.45 1.77
N ASP A 45 19.06 1.33 3.07
CA ASP A 45 19.12 0.04 3.74
C ASP A 45 18.43 0.09 5.10
N GLY A 46 18.09 -1.09 5.60
CA GLY A 46 17.44 -1.28 6.89
C GLY A 46 16.20 -2.18 6.81
N PRO A 47 15.71 -2.64 7.96
CA PRO A 47 14.62 -3.62 8.03
C PRO A 47 13.33 -3.11 7.38
N ALA A 48 12.98 -1.82 7.48
CA ALA A 48 11.80 -1.30 6.78
C ALA A 48 11.88 -1.52 5.27
N PHE A 49 13.04 -1.21 4.68
CA PHE A 49 13.27 -1.30 3.25
C PHE A 49 13.24 -2.75 2.76
N HIS A 50 13.89 -3.66 3.49
CA HIS A 50 13.84 -5.10 3.20
C HIS A 50 12.42 -5.68 3.28
N LEU A 51 11.65 -5.29 4.30
CA LEU A 51 10.27 -5.75 4.49
C LEU A 51 9.34 -5.21 3.39
N ALA A 52 9.48 -3.94 2.99
CA ALA A 52 8.74 -3.36 1.87
C ALA A 52 9.05 -4.11 0.55
N ARG A 53 10.34 -4.38 0.28
CA ARG A 53 10.76 -5.16 -0.88
C ARG A 53 10.19 -6.59 -0.84
N LYS A 54 10.14 -7.22 0.33
CA LYS A 54 9.50 -8.54 0.52
C LYS A 54 8.01 -8.48 0.19
N ALA A 55 7.29 -7.44 0.65
CA ALA A 55 5.88 -7.23 0.34
C ALA A 55 5.62 -7.19 -1.17
N ILE A 56 6.37 -6.36 -1.92
CA ILE A 56 6.21 -6.22 -3.38
C ILE A 56 6.50 -7.54 -4.10
N LYS A 57 7.59 -8.23 -3.72
CA LYS A 57 7.95 -9.53 -4.32
C LYS A 57 6.84 -10.55 -4.13
N LEU A 58 6.24 -10.61 -2.94
CA LEU A 58 5.14 -11.55 -2.66
C LEU A 58 3.86 -11.20 -3.41
N LEU A 59 3.47 -9.91 -3.47
CA LEU A 59 2.34 -9.47 -4.30
C LEU A 59 2.52 -9.85 -5.78
N THR A 60 3.75 -9.72 -6.29
CA THR A 60 4.08 -10.07 -7.68
C THR A 60 3.99 -11.58 -7.91
N LYS A 61 4.55 -12.38 -7.00
CA LYS A 61 4.50 -13.84 -7.05
C LYS A 61 3.06 -14.35 -6.95
N GLU A 62 2.25 -13.76 -6.08
CA GLU A 62 0.86 -14.15 -5.89
C GLU A 62 -0.01 -13.83 -7.10
N LYS A 63 0.22 -12.70 -7.79
CA LYS A 63 -0.42 -12.41 -9.09
C LYS A 63 -0.16 -13.53 -10.11
N GLN A 64 1.09 -13.99 -10.19
CA GLN A 64 1.50 -14.99 -11.17
C GLN A 64 0.91 -16.36 -10.84
N LYS A 65 0.93 -16.74 -9.55
CA LYS A 65 0.47 -18.05 -9.08
C LYS A 65 -1.05 -18.17 -9.08
N TYR A 66 -1.75 -17.12 -8.66
CA TYR A 66 -3.20 -17.09 -8.56
C TYR A 66 -3.72 -16.08 -9.58
N ARG A 67 -4.03 -16.55 -10.81
CA ARG A 67 -4.64 -15.72 -11.86
C ARG A 67 -5.94 -15.13 -11.30
N GLY A 68 -5.90 -13.87 -10.89
CA GLY A 68 -7.03 -13.19 -10.23
C GLY A 68 -6.75 -12.65 -8.83
N ASN A 69 -5.52 -12.75 -8.31
CA ASN A 69 -5.22 -12.06 -7.05
C ASN A 69 -5.34 -10.53 -7.22
N ILE A 70 -6.37 -9.98 -6.56
CA ILE A 70 -6.76 -8.57 -6.56
C ILE A 70 -6.13 -7.76 -5.43
N ASN A 71 -5.25 -8.36 -4.62
CA ASN A 71 -4.58 -7.64 -3.54
C ASN A 71 -3.71 -6.52 -4.14
N TYR A 72 -4.02 -5.29 -3.72
CA TYR A 72 -3.27 -4.10 -4.06
C TYR A 72 -2.19 -3.80 -3.02
N PHE A 73 -2.37 -4.27 -1.79
CA PHE A 73 -1.49 -3.93 -0.67
C PHE A 73 -0.93 -5.17 0.00
N LYS A 74 0.30 -5.04 0.50
CA LYS A 74 0.86 -5.99 1.45
C LYS A 74 1.80 -5.25 2.38
N ILE A 75 1.70 -5.54 3.67
CA ILE A 75 2.51 -4.94 4.70
C ILE A 75 3.31 -6.02 5.43
N TYR A 76 4.55 -5.72 5.80
CA TYR A 76 5.32 -6.54 6.71
C TYR A 76 5.89 -5.69 7.84
N THR A 77 5.78 -6.21 9.05
CA THR A 77 6.40 -5.67 10.26
C THR A 77 7.23 -6.77 10.93
N HIS A 78 7.98 -6.45 11.98
CA HIS A 78 8.68 -7.48 12.78
C HIS A 78 7.73 -8.35 13.59
N ASP A 79 6.50 -7.90 13.82
CA ASP A 79 5.45 -8.64 14.54
C ASP A 79 4.60 -9.42 13.54
N GLN A 80 4.67 -10.74 13.60
CA GLN A 80 3.97 -11.62 12.67
C GLN A 80 2.44 -11.55 12.83
N LEU A 81 1.94 -11.49 14.07
CA LEU A 81 0.51 -11.44 14.35
C LEU A 81 -0.09 -10.14 13.81
N LYS A 82 0.55 -9.00 14.08
CA LYS A 82 0.14 -7.71 13.53
C LYS A 82 0.18 -7.71 12.00
N THR A 83 1.24 -8.26 11.44
CA THR A 83 1.40 -8.39 9.98
C THR A 83 0.24 -9.16 9.36
N GLU A 84 -0.18 -10.27 9.96
CA GLU A 84 -1.28 -11.09 9.45
C GLU A 84 -2.61 -10.36 9.53
N ILE A 85 -2.93 -9.78 10.70
CA ILE A 85 -4.18 -9.03 10.90
C ILE A 85 -4.26 -7.87 9.90
N MET A 86 -3.20 -7.07 9.77
CA MET A 86 -3.18 -5.94 8.85
C MET A 86 -3.34 -6.38 7.39
N ASN A 87 -2.68 -7.47 6.97
CA ASN A 87 -2.82 -7.99 5.62
C ASN A 87 -4.21 -8.53 5.33
N ASN A 88 -4.90 -9.10 6.31
CA ASN A 88 -6.29 -9.53 6.15
C ASN A 88 -7.20 -8.32 5.91
N THR A 89 -7.06 -7.26 6.72
CA THR A 89 -7.81 -6.01 6.54
C THR A 89 -7.53 -5.37 5.17
N LEU A 90 -6.27 -5.29 4.77
CA LEU A 90 -5.86 -4.73 3.48
C LEU A 90 -6.34 -5.56 2.29
N SER A 91 -6.46 -6.88 2.45
CA SER A 91 -7.04 -7.76 1.41
C SER A 91 -8.53 -7.47 1.23
N LEU A 92 -9.28 -7.25 2.32
CA LEU A 92 -10.68 -6.83 2.26
C LEU A 92 -10.83 -5.46 1.57
N LEU A 93 -9.96 -4.49 1.89
CA LEU A 93 -9.94 -3.19 1.20
C LEU A 93 -9.62 -3.34 -0.29
N SER A 94 -8.73 -4.26 -0.65
CA SER A 94 -8.41 -4.52 -2.05
C SER A 94 -9.62 -5.07 -2.83
N ILE A 95 -10.43 -5.92 -2.19
CA ILE A 95 -11.69 -6.41 -2.76
C ILE A 95 -12.65 -5.23 -2.99
N LEU A 96 -12.82 -4.38 -1.98
CA LEU A 96 -13.68 -3.20 -2.07
C LEU A 96 -13.26 -2.25 -3.20
N TYR A 97 -11.97 -1.91 -3.28
CA TYR A 97 -11.43 -1.07 -4.35
C TYR A 97 -11.56 -1.70 -5.73
N SER A 98 -11.50 -3.03 -5.82
CA SER A 98 -11.69 -3.73 -7.11
C SER A 98 -13.13 -3.74 -7.61
N SER A 99 -14.12 -3.54 -6.73
CA SER A 99 -15.54 -3.55 -7.09
C SER A 99 -16.08 -2.17 -7.46
N TYR A 100 -15.32 -1.10 -7.21
CA TYR A 100 -15.74 0.26 -7.55
C TYR A 100 -15.83 0.47 -9.06
N THR A 101 -16.93 1.08 -9.47
CA THR A 101 -17.13 1.62 -10.82
C THR A 101 -16.39 2.94 -10.98
N SER A 102 -16.04 3.31 -12.22
CA SER A 102 -15.35 4.59 -12.50
C SER A 102 -16.10 5.80 -11.93
N ARG A 103 -17.44 5.79 -11.99
CA ARG A 103 -18.28 6.85 -11.40
C ARG A 103 -18.18 6.91 -9.87
N GLN A 104 -18.12 5.76 -9.19
CA GLN A 104 -17.93 5.74 -7.73
C GLN A 104 -16.55 6.26 -7.34
N VAL A 105 -15.52 5.92 -8.12
CA VAL A 105 -14.16 6.44 -7.92
C VAL A 105 -14.13 7.96 -8.07
N GLU A 106 -14.74 8.51 -9.13
CA GLU A 106 -14.84 9.97 -9.33
C GLU A 106 -15.54 10.68 -8.17
N ILE A 107 -16.69 10.15 -7.71
CA ILE A 107 -17.45 10.75 -6.60
C ILE A 107 -16.63 10.72 -5.30
N LEU A 108 -16.01 9.58 -4.98
CA LEU A 108 -15.18 9.44 -3.78
C LEU A 108 -13.97 10.37 -3.82
N HIS A 109 -13.32 10.50 -4.97
CA HIS A 109 -12.18 11.39 -5.13
C HIS A 109 -12.59 12.87 -4.96
N ALA A 110 -13.71 13.28 -5.55
CA ALA A 110 -14.25 14.63 -5.38
C ALA A 110 -14.62 14.92 -3.91
N TYR A 111 -15.19 13.94 -3.20
CA TYR A 111 -15.51 14.05 -1.78
C TYR A 111 -14.26 14.24 -0.93
N MET A 112 -13.25 13.38 -1.11
CA MET A 112 -11.99 13.43 -0.36
C MET A 112 -11.27 14.79 -0.55
N ASN A 113 -11.29 15.34 -1.76
CA ASN A 113 -10.67 16.63 -2.05
C ASN A 113 -11.45 17.83 -1.49
N HIS A 114 -12.74 17.66 -1.19
CA HIS A 114 -13.56 18.70 -0.57
C HIS A 114 -13.41 18.73 0.97
N GLU A 115 -13.18 17.59 1.63
CA GLU A 115 -12.90 17.58 3.08
C GLU A 115 -11.48 18.04 3.45
N MET A 116 -10.57 18.08 2.46
CA MET A 116 -9.17 18.51 2.63
C MET A 116 -8.95 20.03 2.43
N ASN A 117 -10.01 20.79 2.12
CA ASN A 117 -10.03 22.26 2.00
C ASN A 117 -10.83 22.89 3.14
#